data_AF-A0A2G4YT05-F1
#
_entry.id   AF-A0A2G4YT05-F1
#
_cell.length_a   1.000
_cell.length_b   1.000
_cell.length_c   1.000
_cell.angle_alpha   90.00
_cell.angle_beta   90.00
_cell.angle_gamma   90.00
#
_symmetry.space_group_name_H-M   'P 1'
#
loop_
_entity.id
_entity.type
_entity.pdbx_description
1 polymer ?
#
loop_
_entity_poly.entity_id
_entity_poly.type
_entity_poly.pdbx_seq_one_letter_code
_entity_poly.pdbx_strand_id
1 'polypeptide(L)'
;MSKVGNVTFQSKDYAEGIIRTRTMALNIRVYTAGSKVSDNHPDYDVKELLSDGSEVPIGSAWINTATTGQNIGSKYISMSLDDPSFPMPLNVTLFATAENEHDVVWNRPREKAA
;
A
#
# COMPACT_ATOMS: atom_id res chain seq x y z
N MET A 1 -11.22 -0.49 -10.33
CA MET A 1 -10.07 0.12 -9.65
C MET A 1 -10.41 1.59 -9.45
N SER A 2 -10.32 2.09 -8.22
CA SER A 2 -10.63 3.48 -7.90
C SER A 2 -9.44 4.09 -7.18
N LYS A 3 -8.98 5.27 -7.63
CA LYS A 3 -7.96 6.04 -6.91
C LYS A 3 -8.55 6.49 -5.58
N VAL A 4 -7.92 6.08 -4.49
CA VAL A 4 -8.34 6.38 -3.11
C VAL A 4 -7.28 7.21 -2.38
N GLY A 5 -6.17 7.51 -3.02
CA GLY A 5 -5.07 8.16 -2.33
C GLY A 5 -3.85 8.36 -3.19
N ASN A 6 -2.81 8.85 -2.53
CA ASN A 6 -1.51 9.11 -3.12
C ASN A 6 -0.43 8.92 -2.06
N VAL A 7 0.72 8.40 -2.47
CA VAL A 7 1.90 8.16 -1.64
C VAL A 7 3.11 8.74 -2.34
N THR A 8 3.90 9.51 -1.61
CA THR A 8 5.14 10.13 -2.08
C THR A 8 6.33 9.54 -1.34
N PHE A 9 7.28 8.99 -2.09
CA PHE A 9 8.55 8.51 -1.58
C PHE A 9 9.47 9.69 -1.32
N GLN A 10 9.76 9.94 -0.05
CA GLN A 10 10.68 11.00 0.36
C GLN A 10 12.14 10.54 0.25
N SER A 11 12.34 9.23 0.42
CA SER A 11 13.62 8.56 0.22
C SER A 11 13.38 7.11 -0.20
N LYS A 12 14.45 6.36 -0.46
CA LYS A 12 14.35 4.92 -0.78
C LYS A 12 13.74 4.09 0.36
N ASP A 13 13.91 4.57 1.59
CA ASP A 13 13.55 3.88 2.82
C ASP A 13 12.26 4.38 3.45
N TYR A 14 11.71 5.48 2.92
CA TYR A 14 10.59 6.17 3.55
C TYR A 14 9.64 6.83 2.54
N ALA A 15 8.35 6.57 2.71
CA ALA A 15 7.29 7.26 1.99
C ALA A 15 6.16 7.68 2.92
N GLU A 16 5.47 8.76 2.56
CA GLU A 16 4.29 9.27 3.25
C GLU A 16 3.13 9.38 2.28
N GLY A 17 1.91 9.14 2.75
CA GLY A 17 0.75 9.28 1.90
C GLY A 17 -0.56 9.28 2.66
N ILE A 18 -1.63 9.38 1.90
CA ILE A 18 -2.98 9.41 2.44
C ILE A 18 -3.83 8.41 1.66
N ILE A 19 -4.58 7.60 2.40
CA ILE A 19 -5.65 6.76 1.85
C ILE A 19 -6.97 7.28 2.39
N ARG A 20 -7.83 7.76 1.50
CA ARG A 20 -9.10 8.38 1.85
C ARG A 20 -10.26 7.78 1.06
N THR A 21 -11.26 7.32 1.79
CA THR A 21 -12.58 6.96 1.27
C THR A 21 -13.65 7.83 1.92
N ARG A 22 -14.93 7.58 1.62
CA ARG A 22 -16.04 8.35 2.21
C ARG A 22 -16.06 8.30 3.74
N THR A 23 -15.65 7.19 4.34
CA THR A 23 -15.79 6.92 5.78
C THR A 23 -14.45 6.74 6.50
N MET A 24 -13.33 6.83 5.79
CA MET A 24 -12.00 6.52 6.33
C MET A 24 -10.97 7.46 5.74
N ALA A 25 -10.04 7.93 6.57
CA ALA A 25 -8.87 8.71 6.15
C ALA A 25 -7.69 8.26 6.99
N LEU A 26 -6.72 7.61 6.37
CA LEU A 26 -5.50 7.10 7.01
C LEU A 26 -4.32 7.92 6.52
N ASN A 27 -3.51 8.44 7.45
CA ASN A 27 -2.21 9.03 7.14
C ASN A 27 -1.18 7.93 7.24
N ILE A 28 -0.72 7.41 6.11
CA ILE A 28 0.16 6.25 6.09
C ILE A 28 1.62 6.65 5.93
N ARG A 29 2.48 5.88 6.60
CA ARG A 29 3.93 5.93 6.50
C ARG A 29 4.43 4.55 6.12
N VAL A 30 5.29 4.51 5.11
CA VAL A 30 5.82 3.28 4.54
C VAL A 30 7.32 3.28 4.79
N TYR A 31 7.81 2.24 5.45
CA TYR A 31 9.21 2.05 5.79
C TYR A 31 9.76 0.84 5.06
N THR A 32 11.02 0.85 4.64
CA THR A 32 11.65 -0.40 4.19
C THR A 32 11.62 -1.43 5.31
N ALA A 33 11.09 -2.60 4.98
CA ALA A 33 11.17 -3.73 5.88
C ALA A 33 12.64 -4.15 5.99
N GLY A 34 13.03 -4.73 7.12
CA GLY A 34 14.39 -5.23 7.34
C GLY A 34 14.83 -6.29 6.32
N SER A 35 16.00 -6.88 6.53
CA SER A 35 16.55 -7.88 5.60
C SER A 35 15.55 -8.99 5.27
N LYS A 36 15.26 -9.19 3.98
CA LYS A 36 14.33 -10.22 3.52
C LYS A 36 14.76 -11.60 4.00
N VAL A 37 13.99 -12.18 4.91
CA VAL A 37 14.23 -13.53 5.46
C VAL A 37 13.63 -14.63 4.57
N SER A 38 12.66 -14.29 3.71
CA SER A 38 12.02 -15.21 2.76
C SER A 38 11.43 -14.46 1.56
N ASP A 39 11.00 -15.19 0.52
CA ASP A 39 10.35 -14.62 -0.67
C ASP A 39 9.01 -13.93 -0.32
N ASN A 40 8.30 -14.43 0.70
CA ASN A 40 7.06 -13.85 1.19
C ASN A 40 7.27 -12.71 2.20
N HIS A 41 8.52 -12.40 2.54
CA HIS A 41 8.83 -11.29 3.44
C HIS A 41 8.45 -9.96 2.77
N PRO A 42 7.77 -9.05 3.50
CA PRO A 42 7.43 -7.76 2.94
C PRO A 42 8.67 -6.96 2.51
N ASP A 43 8.50 -6.12 1.49
CA ASP A 43 9.48 -5.10 1.10
C ASP A 43 9.35 -3.86 1.98
N TYR A 44 8.13 -3.59 2.45
CA TYR A 44 7.83 -2.43 3.28
C TYR A 44 6.87 -2.74 4.42
N ASP A 45 7.09 -2.10 5.56
CA ASP A 45 6.15 -2.02 6.68
C ASP A 45 5.31 -0.75 6.56
N VAL A 46 4.00 -0.88 6.78
CA VAL A 46 3.06 0.22 6.68
C VAL A 46 2.49 0.53 8.05
N LYS A 47 2.64 1.80 8.45
CA LYS A 47 2.12 2.33 9.71
C LYS A 47 1.17 3.48 9.45
N GLU A 48 0.23 3.67 10.35
CA GLU A 48 -0.57 4.89 10.40
C GLU A 48 0.03 5.87 11.39
N LEU A 49 0.13 7.14 11.00
CA LEU A 49 0.44 8.26 11.89
C LEU A 49 -0.85 8.76 12.56
N LEU A 50 -0.93 8.57 13.88
CA LEU A 50 -2.05 9.04 14.69
C LEU A 50 -1.92 10.52 15.04
N SER A 51 -3.02 11.12 15.50
CA SER A 51 -3.08 12.56 15.81
C SER A 51 -2.20 12.99 17.00
N ASP A 52 -1.85 12.04 17.88
CA ASP A 52 -0.92 12.26 18.99
C ASP A 52 0.56 12.13 18.58
N GLY A 53 0.83 11.85 17.29
CA GLY A 53 2.17 11.67 16.74
C GLY A 53 2.74 10.26 16.89
N SER A 54 1.99 9.34 17.49
CA SER A 54 2.39 7.93 17.55
C SER A 54 2.12 7.19 16.24
N GLU A 55 2.80 6.07 16.04
CA GLU A 55 2.67 5.24 14.84
C GLU A 55 2.22 3.84 15.20
N VAL A 56 1.19 3.36 14.51
CA VAL A 56 0.65 2.01 14.70
C VAL A 56 0.85 1.18 13.43
N PRO A 57 1.33 -0.08 13.51
CA PRO A 57 1.43 -0.95 12.36
C PRO A 57 0.03 -1.33 11.88
N ILE A 58 -0.26 -1.06 10.61
CA ILE A 58 -1.57 -1.35 10.01
C ILE A 58 -1.46 -2.30 8.81
N GLY A 59 -0.25 -2.62 8.36
CA GLY A 59 -0.07 -3.54 7.25
C GLY A 59 1.34 -3.60 6.70
N SER A 60 1.44 -4.17 5.50
CA SER A 60 2.71 -4.38 4.81
C SER A 60 2.54 -4.23 3.30
N ALA A 61 3.65 -4.04 2.60
CA ALA A 61 3.66 -3.95 1.15
C ALA A 61 4.81 -4.74 0.50
N TRP A 62 4.59 -5.12 -0.75
CA TRP A 62 5.47 -5.96 -1.57
C TRP A 62 5.67 -5.32 -2.94
N ILE A 63 6.90 -5.35 -3.43
CA ILE A 63 7.22 -4.91 -4.79
C ILE A 63 6.96 -6.09 -5.73
N ASN A 64 5.98 -5.92 -6.62
CA ASN A 64 5.62 -6.92 -7.61
C ASN A 64 5.90 -6.42 -9.02
N THR A 65 6.10 -7.37 -9.94
CA THR A 65 6.21 -7.07 -11.38
C THR A 65 4.96 -7.59 -12.07
N ALA A 66 4.34 -6.76 -12.91
CA ALA A 66 3.15 -7.15 -13.65
C ALA A 66 3.51 -8.23 -14.68
N THR A 67 2.88 -9.40 -14.54
CA THR A 67 3.06 -10.55 -15.43
C THR A 67 1.93 -10.68 -16.45
N THR A 68 0.87 -9.88 -16.32
CA THR A 68 -0.31 -9.91 -17.19
C THR A 68 -0.88 -8.51 -17.41
N GLY A 69 -1.60 -8.32 -18.52
CA GLY A 69 -2.29 -7.06 -18.86
C GLY A 69 -1.47 -6.07 -19.69
N GLN A 70 -1.89 -4.81 -19.72
CA GLN A 70 -1.28 -3.78 -20.56
C GLN A 70 0.07 -3.25 -20.02
N ASN A 71 0.37 -3.50 -18.74
CA ASN A 71 1.58 -3.01 -18.06
C ASN A 71 2.59 -4.14 -17.76
N ILE A 72 2.63 -5.20 -18.59
CA ILE A 72 3.55 -6.33 -18.38
C ILE A 72 5.00 -5.83 -18.31
N GLY A 73 5.73 -6.27 -17.30
CA GLY A 73 7.11 -5.86 -17.02
C GLY A 73 7.23 -4.61 -16.15
N SER A 74 6.15 -3.87 -15.91
CA SER A 74 6.16 -2.72 -14.99
C SER A 74 6.13 -3.17 -13.53
N LYS A 75 6.87 -2.45 -12.67
CA LYS A 75 6.82 -2.65 -11.22
C LYS A 75 5.62 -1.91 -10.64
N TYR A 76 4.97 -2.53 -9.66
CA TYR A 76 3.94 -1.92 -8.83
C TYR A 76 4.11 -2.39 -7.39
N ILE A 77 3.58 -1.64 -6.44
CA ILE A 77 3.64 -2.03 -5.04
C ILE A 77 2.25 -2.47 -4.61
N SER A 78 2.11 -3.74 -4.21
CA SER A 78 0.89 -4.23 -3.59
C SER A 78 0.97 -4.02 -2.09
N MET A 79 -0.08 -3.47 -1.50
CA MET A 79 -0.15 -3.17 -0.07
C MET A 79 -1.42 -3.78 0.51
N SER A 80 -1.28 -4.47 1.64
CA SER A 80 -2.40 -5.05 2.39
C SER A 80 -2.43 -4.40 3.76
N LEU A 81 -3.56 -3.78 4.11
CA LEU A 81 -3.81 -3.18 5.42
C LEU A 81 -4.85 -4.02 6.15
N ASP A 82 -4.52 -4.50 7.33
CA ASP A 82 -5.35 -5.44 8.11
C ASP A 82 -5.33 -5.05 9.59
N ASP A 83 -6.05 -3.98 9.92
CA ASP A 83 -6.28 -3.54 11.29
C ASP A 83 -7.58 -4.17 11.84
N PRO A 84 -7.67 -4.53 13.14
CA PRO A 84 -8.89 -5.08 13.74
C PRO A 84 -10.14 -4.21 13.60
N SER A 85 -10.01 -2.90 13.35
CA SER A 85 -11.15 -2.01 13.05
C SER A 85 -11.73 -2.22 11.65
N PHE A 86 -10.99 -2.87 10.75
CA PHE A 86 -11.45 -3.14 9.41
C PHE A 86 -12.33 -4.40 9.39
N PRO A 87 -13.49 -4.37 8.73
CA PRO A 87 -14.32 -5.58 8.57
C PRO A 87 -13.65 -6.65 7.70
N MET A 88 -12.65 -6.27 6.89
CA MET A 88 -11.83 -7.14 6.05
C MET A 88 -10.53 -6.42 5.67
N PRO A 89 -9.45 -7.14 5.29
CA PRO A 89 -8.22 -6.53 4.82
C PRO A 89 -8.46 -5.59 3.63
N LEU A 90 -7.91 -4.38 3.70
CA LEU A 90 -7.90 -3.42 2.62
C LEU A 90 -6.69 -3.66 1.72
N ASN A 91 -6.94 -4.21 0.53
CA ASN A 91 -5.91 -4.44 -0.48
C ASN A 91 -5.85 -3.28 -1.47
N VAL A 92 -4.71 -2.60 -1.53
CA VAL A 92 -4.46 -1.49 -2.46
C VAL A 92 -3.22 -1.76 -3.31
N THR A 93 -3.14 -1.09 -4.44
CA THR A 93 -1.96 -1.10 -5.30
C THR A 93 -1.50 0.31 -5.56
N LEU A 94 -0.20 0.53 -5.42
CA LEU A 94 0.47 1.78 -5.71
C LEU A 94 1.06 1.67 -7.12
N PHE A 95 0.62 2.58 -7.99
CA PHE A 95 1.14 2.71 -9.35
C PHE A 95 1.95 3.99 -9.46
N ALA A 96 3.18 3.90 -9.94
CA ALA A 96 4.03 5.08 -10.17
C ALA A 96 3.38 6.00 -11.21
N THR A 97 3.18 7.26 -10.84
CA THR A 97 2.67 8.32 -11.73
C THR A 97 3.75 9.34 -12.08
N ALA A 98 4.69 9.59 -11.17
CA ALA A 98 5.90 10.36 -11.37
C ALA A 98 7.08 9.68 -10.66
N GLU A 99 8.27 10.28 -10.71
CA GLU A 99 9.52 9.68 -10.21
C GLU A 99 9.43 9.19 -8.75
N ASN A 100 8.72 9.93 -7.90
CA ASN A 100 8.56 9.61 -6.47
C ASN A 100 7.09 9.55 -6.03
N GLU A 101 6.15 9.72 -6.95
CA GLU A 101 4.72 9.81 -6.65
C GLU A 101 3.99 8.57 -7.14
N HIS A 102 3.16 8.00 -6.27
CA HIS A 102 2.42 6.78 -6.52
C HIS A 102 0.94 6.97 -6.20
N ASP A 103 0.09 6.65 -7.17
CA ASP A 103 -1.35 6.64 -6.95
C ASP A 103 -1.78 5.37 -6.25
N VAL A 104 -2.53 5.54 -5.15
CA VAL A 104 -3.10 4.43 -4.40
C VAL A 104 -4.44 4.08 -5.01
N VAL A 105 -4.52 2.86 -5.53
CA VAL A 105 -5.71 2.32 -6.18
C VAL A 105 -6.26 1.19 -5.34
N TRP A 106 -7.53 1.29 -4.95
CA TRP A 106 -8.20 0.25 -4.20
C TRP A 106 -8.64 -0.91 -5.11
N ASN A 107 -8.24 -2.13 -4.72
CA ASN A 107 -8.68 -3.37 -5.35
C ASN A 107 -9.77 -4.00 -4.47
N ARG A 108 -11.01 -3.95 -4.94
CA ARG A 108 -12.08 -4.72 -4.32
C ARG A 108 -11.88 -6.20 -4.64
N PRO A 109 -12.00 -7.11 -3.65
CA PRO A 109 -12.16 -8.52 -3.94
C PRO A 109 -13.30 -8.67 -4.95
N ARG A 110 -13.03 -9.31 -6.08
CA ARG A 110 -14.13 -9.78 -6.94
C ARG A 110 -14.74 -10.96 -6.20
N GLU A 111 -16.06 -10.96 -6.03
CA GLU A 111 -16.74 -12.19 -5.63
C GLU A 111 -16.27 -13.29 -6.58
N LYS A 112 -15.72 -14.37 -6.01
CA LYS A 112 -15.55 -15.59 -6.80
C LYS A 112 -16.97 -15.98 -7.19
N ALA A 113 -17.30 -15.88 -8.47
CA ALA A 113 -18.53 -16.48 -8.98
C ALA A 113 -18.50 -17.96 -8.56
N ALA A 114 -19.50 -18.36 -7.77
CA ALA A 114 -19.68 -19.74 -7.34
C ALA A 114 -20.13 -20.61 -8.50
#